data_AF-A0A3N7GG36-F1
#
_entry.id   AF-A0A3N7GG36-F1
#
_cell.length_a   1.000
_cell.length_b   1.000
_cell.length_c   1.000
_cell.angle_alpha   90.00
_cell.angle_beta   90.00
_cell.angle_gamma   90.00
#
_symmetry.space_group_name_H-M   'P 1'
#
loop_
_entity.id
_entity.type
_entity.pdbx_description
1 polymer ?
#
loop_
_entity_poly.entity_id
_entity_poly.type
_entity_poly.pdbx_seq_one_letter_code
_entity_poly.pdbx_strand_id
1 'polypeptide(L)'
;MNLPVPAVTIGLLILSNLFMTVAWYGHLKFKAAPLLVVILVSWSIAFFEYLLQVPANRFGYGHFSAAQLKTVQEVISLSIFVLFSWLWLGERLT
;
A
#
# COMPACT_ATOMS: atom_id res chain seq x y z
N MET A 1 11.34 -10.00 21.59
CA MET A 1 10.31 -10.97 21.14
C MET A 1 10.46 -11.14 19.64
N ASN A 2 10.79 -12.33 19.15
CA ASN A 2 10.88 -12.60 17.71
C ASN A 2 9.47 -12.92 17.21
N LEU A 3 8.84 -11.97 16.52
CA LEU A 3 7.54 -12.20 15.88
C LEU A 3 7.70 -13.19 14.71
N PRO A 4 6.67 -14.01 14.41
CA PRO A 4 6.72 -14.92 13.27
C PRO A 4 6.93 -14.16 11.95
N VAL A 5 7.78 -14.69 11.07
CA VAL A 5 8.08 -14.09 9.75
C VAL A 5 6.82 -13.75 8.94
N PRO A 6 5.80 -14.64 8.84
CA PRO A 6 4.56 -14.30 8.14
C PRO A 6 3.83 -13.09 8.72
N ALA A 7 3.74 -13.01 10.05
CA ALA A 7 3.02 -11.93 10.72
C ALA A 7 3.70 -10.57 10.49
N VAL A 8 5.02 -10.52 10.60
CA VAL A 8 5.80 -9.30 10.32
C VAL A 8 5.67 -8.90 8.85
N THR A 9 5.81 -9.86 7.94
CA THR A 9 5.73 -9.62 6.49
C THR A 9 4.36 -9.06 6.10
N ILE A 10 3.29 -9.78 6.45
CA ILE A 10 1.91 -9.38 6.09
C ILE A 10 1.55 -8.05 6.75
N GLY A 11 1.90 -7.85 8.02
CA GLY A 11 1.65 -6.59 8.72
C GLY A 11 2.31 -5.39 8.03
N LEU A 12 3.58 -5.52 7.65
CA LEU A 12 4.29 -4.48 6.90
C LEU A 12 3.70 -4.25 5.50
N LEU A 13 3.33 -5.31 4.78
CA LEU A 13 2.68 -5.20 3.46
C LEU A 13 1.32 -4.48 3.54
N ILE A 14 0.51 -4.75 4.57
CA ILE A 14 -0.76 -4.05 4.80
C ILE A 14 -0.51 -2.55 5.03
N LEU A 15 0.40 -2.21 5.95
CA LEU A 15 0.72 -0.82 6.24
C LEU A 15 1.28 -0.11 5.00
N SER A 16 2.17 -0.76 4.25
CA SER A 16 2.71 -0.24 3.00
C SER A 16 1.59 0.09 2.01
N ASN A 17 0.68 -0.86 1.78
CA ASN A 17 -0.40 -0.66 0.81
C ASN A 17 -1.35 0.49 1.19
N LEU A 18 -1.57 0.78 2.48
CA LEU A 18 -2.33 1.97 2.88
C LEU A 18 -1.68 3.26 2.35
N PHE A 19 -0.36 3.41 2.50
CA PHE A 19 0.38 4.54 1.93
C PHE A 19 0.31 4.53 0.40
N MET A 20 0.50 3.36 -0.22
CA MET A 20 0.44 3.22 -1.68
C MET A 20 -0.91 3.69 -2.25
N THR A 21 -2.02 3.23 -1.67
CA THR A 21 -3.38 3.58 -2.11
C THR A 21 -3.63 5.09 -1.96
N VAL A 22 -3.20 5.69 -0.86
CA VAL A 22 -3.33 7.15 -0.67
C VAL A 22 -2.44 7.92 -1.67
N ALA A 23 -1.21 7.47 -1.92
CA ALA A 23 -0.31 8.10 -2.87
C ALA A 23 -0.87 8.10 -4.30
N TRP A 24 -1.47 6.99 -4.74
CA TRP A 24 -2.03 6.85 -6.08
C TRP A 24 -3.41 7.50 -6.25
N TYR A 25 -4.29 7.42 -5.25
CA TYR A 25 -5.70 7.77 -5.43
C TYR A 25 -6.20 8.86 -4.47
N GLY A 26 -5.49 9.17 -3.39
CA GLY A 26 -5.86 10.19 -2.41
C GLY A 26 -6.11 11.55 -3.04
N HIS A 27 -5.26 11.91 -4.00
CA HIS A 27 -5.33 13.19 -4.71
C HIS A 27 -6.56 13.35 -5.61
N LEU A 28 -7.31 12.28 -5.91
CA LEU A 28 -8.50 12.36 -6.77
C LEU A 28 -9.63 13.22 -6.18
N LYS A 29 -9.61 13.47 -4.86
CA LYS A 29 -10.49 14.47 -4.22
C LYS A 29 -10.07 15.91 -4.46
N PHE A 30 -8.80 16.15 -4.80
CA PHE A 30 -8.21 17.48 -4.92
C PHE A 30 -7.95 17.84 -6.38
N LYS A 31 -8.97 17.71 -7.24
CA LYS A 31 -8.84 17.91 -8.70
C LYS A 31 -8.43 19.32 -9.11
N ALA A 32 -8.66 20.32 -8.25
CA ALA A 32 -8.26 21.70 -8.48
C ALA A 32 -6.80 22.00 -8.08
N ALA A 33 -6.11 21.06 -7.41
CA ALA A 33 -4.72 21.25 -7.01
C ALA A 33 -3.79 21.19 -8.24
N PRO A 34 -2.71 22.01 -8.28
CA PRO A 34 -1.73 21.95 -9.37
C PRO A 34 -1.09 20.56 -9.48
N LEU A 35 -0.98 20.05 -10.71
CA LEU A 35 -0.47 18.70 -10.98
C LEU A 35 0.92 18.45 -10.36
N LEU A 36 1.82 19.43 -10.46
CA LEU A 36 3.17 19.30 -9.90
C LEU A 36 3.15 19.16 -8.38
N VAL A 37 2.27 19.90 -7.69
CA VAL A 37 2.13 19.80 -6.23
C VAL A 37 1.62 18.41 -5.85
N VAL A 38 0.61 17.91 -6.56
CA VAL A 38 0.06 16.57 -6.33
C VAL A 38 1.12 15.49 -6.54
N ILE A 39 1.91 15.57 -7.62
CA ILE A 39 2.99 14.60 -7.89
C ILE A 39 4.02 14.58 -6.75
N LEU A 40 4.47 15.75 -6.28
CA LEU A 40 5.47 15.85 -5.21
C LEU A 40 4.94 15.33 -3.87
N VAL A 41 3.67 15.59 -3.55
CA VAL A 41 3.02 15.06 -2.36
C VAL A 41 2.88 13.54 -2.45
N SER A 42 2.40 13.01 -3.58
CA SER A 42 2.29 11.56 -3.82
C SER A 42 3.65 10.87 -3.70
N TRP A 43 4.73 11.46 -4.21
CA TRP A 43 6.10 10.94 -4.04
C TRP A 43 6.54 10.93 -2.57
N SER A 44 6.22 11.98 -1.83
CA SER A 44 6.54 12.07 -0.40
C SER A 44 5.82 10.98 0.41
N ILE A 45 4.59 10.63 0.03
CA ILE A 45 3.83 9.53 0.63
C ILE A 45 4.43 8.17 0.23
N ALA A 46 4.75 7.99 -1.05
CA ALA A 46 5.37 6.77 -1.56
C ALA A 46 6.74 6.49 -0.91
N PHE A 47 7.47 7.51 -0.48
CA PHE A 47 8.69 7.30 0.30
C PHE A 47 8.46 6.46 1.56
N PHE A 48 7.40 6.76 2.34
CA PHE A 48 7.07 6.00 3.56
C PHE A 48 6.56 4.58 3.25
N GLU A 49 5.86 4.41 2.13
CA GLU A 49 5.51 3.09 1.58
C GLU A 49 6.78 2.24 1.40
N TYR A 50 7.79 2.76 0.69
CA TYR A 50 9.03 2.02 0.44
C TYR A 50 9.79 1.64 1.72
N LEU A 51 9.73 2.47 2.76
CA LEU A 51 10.32 2.16 4.07
C LEU A 51 9.70 0.92 4.73
N LEU A 52 8.48 0.53 4.35
CA LEU A 52 7.77 -0.64 4.86
C LEU A 52 7.83 -1.81 3.87
N GLN A 53 7.63 -1.53 2.58
CA GLN A 53 7.63 -2.51 1.49
C GLN A 53 8.96 -3.25 1.38
N VAL A 54 10.07 -2.51 1.45
CA VAL A 54 11.41 -3.09 1.25
C VAL A 54 11.76 -4.05 2.39
N PRO A 55 11.61 -3.68 3.69
CA PRO A 55 11.79 -4.63 4.78
C PRO A 55 10.80 -5.79 4.74
N ALA A 56 9.52 -5.57 4.40
CA ALA A 56 8.53 -6.65 4.31
C ALA A 56 8.99 -7.76 3.35
N ASN A 57 9.37 -7.37 2.13
CA ASN A 57 9.83 -8.33 1.13
C ASN A 57 11.16 -8.97 1.53
N ARG A 58 12.10 -8.21 2.10
CA ARG A 58 13.39 -8.76 2.55
C ARG A 58 13.24 -9.76 3.70
N PHE A 59 12.37 -9.50 4.66
CA PHE A 59 12.13 -10.41 5.79
C PHE A 59 11.29 -11.61 5.39
N GLY A 60 10.34 -11.44 4.47
CA GLY A 60 9.50 -12.53 3.98
C GLY A 60 10.21 -13.45 2.97
N TYR A 61 11.16 -12.93 2.19
CA TYR A 61 11.85 -13.71 1.15
C TYR A 61 12.74 -14.78 1.77
N GLY A 62 12.55 -16.02 1.33
CA GLY A 62 13.17 -17.22 1.90
C GLY A 62 12.19 -18.07 2.71
N HIS A 63 11.21 -17.44 3.38
CA HIS A 63 10.03 -18.15 3.89
C HIS A 63 8.95 -18.25 2.80
N PHE A 64 8.72 -17.13 2.10
CA PHE A 64 7.90 -17.06 0.90
C PHE A 64 8.78 -16.97 -0.35
N SER A 65 8.27 -17.50 -1.47
CA SER A 65 8.83 -17.20 -2.79
C SER A 65 8.47 -15.77 -3.22
N ALA A 66 9.19 -15.22 -4.19
CA ALA A 66 8.87 -13.90 -4.75
C ALA A 66 7.44 -13.87 -5.34
N ALA A 67 7.01 -14.97 -5.96
CA ALA A 67 5.66 -15.11 -6.48
C ALA A 67 4.61 -15.05 -5.35
N GLN A 68 4.84 -15.77 -4.25
CA GLN A 68 3.94 -15.74 -3.09
C GLN A 68 3.86 -14.34 -2.46
N LEU A 69 4.99 -13.66 -2.27
CA LEU A 69 5.01 -12.28 -1.76
C LEU A 69 4.20 -11.35 -2.66
N LYS A 70 4.38 -11.45 -3.97
CA LYS A 70 3.64 -10.64 -4.94
C LYS A 70 2.14 -10.96 -4.90
N THR A 71 1.75 -12.22 -4.85
CA THR A 71 0.35 -12.63 -4.73
C THR A 71 -0.28 -12.08 -3.46
N VAL A 72 0.40 -12.19 -2.32
CA VAL A 72 -0.08 -11.61 -1.04
C VAL A 72 -0.27 -10.10 -1.17
N GLN A 73 0.70 -9.41 -1.78
CA GLN A 73 0.62 -7.96 -1.98
C GLN A 73 -0.55 -7.56 -2.89
N GLU A 74 -0.84 -8.31 -3.96
CA GLU A 74 -1.99 -8.05 -4.84
C GLU A 74 -3.32 -8.24 -4.11
N VAL A 75 -3.46 -9.31 -3.33
CA VAL A 75 -4.66 -9.55 -2.52
C VAL A 75 -4.88 -8.41 -1.52
N ILE A 76 -3.82 -7.98 -0.83
CA ILE A 76 -3.87 -6.85 0.10
C ILE A 76 -4.22 -5.55 -0.63
N SER A 77 -3.57 -5.27 -1.76
CA SER A 77 -3.80 -4.06 -2.57
C SER A 77 -5.24 -3.94 -3.01
N LEU A 78 -5.82 -5.01 -3.59
CA LEU A 78 -7.21 -5.02 -4.02
C LEU A 78 -8.17 -4.86 -2.85
N SER A 79 -7.90 -5.56 -1.74
CA SER A 79 -8.75 -5.50 -0.54
C SER A 79 -8.76 -4.09 0.07
N ILE A 80 -7.59 -3.45 0.21
CA ILE A 80 -7.47 -2.07 0.70
C ILE A 80 -8.10 -1.08 -0.29
N PHE A 81 -7.90 -1.28 -1.60
CA PHE A 81 -8.47 -0.41 -2.61
C PHE A 81 -10.00 -0.41 -2.58
N VAL A 82 -10.64 -1.58 -2.42
CA VAL A 82 -12.11 -1.68 -2.28
C VAL A 82 -12.59 -0.87 -1.07
N LEU A 83 -11.94 -1.01 0.08
CA LEU A 83 -12.27 -0.22 1.28
C LEU A 83 -12.03 1.28 1.08
N PHE A 84 -10.95 1.64 0.41
CA PHE A 84 -10.61 3.02 0.11
C PHE A 84 -11.59 3.67 -0.88
N SER A 85 -11.95 2.98 -1.96
CA SER A 85 -12.96 3.44 -2.93
C SER A 85 -14.30 3.72 -2.22
N TRP A 86 -14.73 2.82 -1.34
CA TRP A 86 -15.96 3.00 -0.57
C TRP A 86 -15.88 4.13 0.47
N LEU A 87 -14.85 4.13 1.34
CA LEU A 87 -14.75 5.08 2.46
C LEU A 87 -14.24 6.47 2.05
N TRP A 88 -13.24 6.50 1.15
CA TRP A 88 -12.63 7.75 0.69
C TRP A 88 -13.39 8.29 -0.51
N LEU A 89 -13.49 7.56 -1.62
CA LEU A 89 -14.10 8.10 -2.85
C LEU A 89 -15.62 8.17 -2.79
N GLY A 90 -16.26 7.44 -1.87
CA GLY A 90 -17.72 7.40 -1.73
C GLY A 90 -18.40 6.60 -2.83
N GLU A 91 -17.65 5.75 -3.52
CA GLU A 91 -18.17 4.87 -4.58
C GLU A 91 -18.97 3.72 -3.94
N ARG A 92 -20.08 3.31 -4.59
CA ARG A 92 -20.90 2.21 -4.07
C ARG A 92 -20.23 0.87 -4.40
N LEU A 93 -20.25 -0.03 -3.43
CA LEU A 93 -19.92 -1.44 -3.64
C LEU A 93 -21.06 -2.07 -4.44
N THR A 94 -20.87 -2.22 -5.75
CA THR A 94 -21.78 -2.95 -6.66
C THR A 94 -21.33 -4.38 -6.88
#